data_AF-C3L4K8-F1
#
_entry.id   AF-C3L4K8-F1
#
_cell.length_a   1.000
_cell.length_b   1.000
_cell.length_c   1.000
_cell.angle_alpha   90.00
_cell.angle_beta   90.00
_cell.angle_gamma   90.00
#
_symmetry.space_group_name_H-M   'P 1'
#
loop_
_entity.id
_entity.type
_entity.pdbx_description
1 polymer ?
#
loop_
_entity_poly.entity_id
_entity_poly.type
_entity_poly.pdbx_seq_one_letter_code
_entity_poly.pdbx_strand_id
1 'polypeptide(L)'
;MGVLFSLLSTVACKEDEYADIKFNSHLDRKIFLNYCGEKAMRSEGEKKKKYLKLYFRALPRDFETLFKTIESNCHKNIFYDTHTGVFGNYLSPRNPWGKFYPKYKSVKTEAEVPKEKISKKSKRYLDSLKIKDIRKADILWFRVQKALTEIIPDSIYYEKIISFLIGGFGGPVSIEEFRLVNEELLVDFLERKTDDEIAGFWFFYYNQLPHPVLLEIEDDFYKELEKNNPRMAKLMQKAYEAVLESWEGESVTR
;
A
#
# COMPACT_ATOMS: atom_id res chain seq x y z
N MET A 1 23.53 -35.04 5.51
CA MET A 1 23.02 -34.22 4.38
C MET A 1 21.49 -34.20 4.25
N GLY A 2 20.69 -34.70 5.22
CA GLY A 2 19.22 -34.77 5.08
C GLY A 2 18.41 -33.60 5.66
N VAL A 3 19.01 -32.73 6.48
CA VAL A 3 18.28 -31.67 7.21
C VAL A 3 18.17 -30.36 6.41
N LEU A 4 19.16 -30.07 5.55
CA LEU A 4 19.17 -28.83 4.74
C LEU A 4 18.14 -28.84 3.60
N PHE A 5 17.85 -30.00 3.02
CA PHE A 5 16.88 -30.15 1.92
C PHE A 5 15.42 -30.05 2.40
N SER A 6 15.14 -30.47 3.63
CA SER A 6 13.80 -30.37 4.23
C SER A 6 13.41 -28.90 4.50
N LEU A 7 14.33 -28.08 5.03
CA LEU A 7 14.08 -26.66 5.30
C LEU A 7 13.85 -25.85 4.01
N LEU A 8 14.65 -26.09 2.96
CA LEU A 8 14.48 -25.41 1.66
C LEU A 8 13.15 -25.74 0.98
N SER A 9 12.69 -26.99 1.07
CA SER A 9 11.39 -27.40 0.52
C SER A 9 10.19 -26.75 1.23
N THR A 10 10.26 -26.55 2.55
CA THR A 10 9.19 -25.87 3.32
C THR A 10 9.14 -24.37 3.10
N VAL A 11 10.27 -23.72 2.84
CA VAL A 11 10.32 -22.28 2.50
C VAL A 11 9.81 -22.05 1.07
N ALA A 12 10.24 -22.86 0.11
CA ALA A 12 9.76 -22.78 -1.28
C ALA A 12 8.26 -23.11 -1.42
N CYS A 13 7.72 -24.08 -0.66
CA CYS A 13 6.28 -24.37 -0.66
C CYS A 13 5.43 -23.25 -0.04
N LYS A 14 5.96 -22.48 0.93
CA LYS A 14 5.24 -21.35 1.53
C LYS A 14 5.18 -20.12 0.61
N GLU A 15 6.20 -19.90 -0.22
CA GLU A 15 6.22 -18.78 -1.16
C GLU A 15 5.16 -18.89 -2.26
N ASP A 16 4.87 -20.10 -2.74
CA ASP A 16 3.91 -20.32 -3.83
C ASP A 16 2.44 -20.15 -3.38
N GLU A 17 2.14 -20.46 -2.11
CA GLU A 17 0.78 -20.34 -1.56
C GLU A 17 0.26 -18.89 -1.57
N TYR A 18 1.16 -17.94 -1.33
CA TYR A 18 0.85 -16.50 -1.23
C TYR A 18 1.34 -15.69 -2.43
N ALA A 19 1.70 -16.36 -3.52
CA ALA A 19 2.13 -15.74 -4.76
C ALA A 19 1.04 -14.84 -5.35
N ASP A 20 1.45 -13.69 -5.85
CA ASP A 20 0.55 -12.66 -6.36
C ASP A 20 -0.21 -13.13 -7.60
N ILE A 21 -1.49 -12.81 -7.64
CA ILE A 21 -2.31 -13.03 -8.84
C ILE A 21 -1.98 -11.91 -9.84
N LYS A 22 -1.69 -12.30 -11.09
CA LYS A 22 -1.50 -11.35 -12.20
C LYS A 22 -2.86 -10.89 -12.75
N PHE A 23 -2.95 -9.60 -13.07
CA PHE A 23 -4.14 -8.98 -13.65
C PHE A 23 -3.76 -8.23 -14.92
N ASN A 24 -4.72 -8.11 -15.84
CA ASN A 24 -4.52 -7.37 -17.09
C ASN A 24 -4.64 -5.85 -16.90
N SER A 25 -5.29 -5.40 -15.83
CA SER A 25 -5.47 -3.99 -15.48
C SER A 25 -5.66 -3.80 -13.98
N HIS A 26 -5.46 -2.57 -13.50
CA HIS A 26 -5.77 -2.19 -12.11
C HIS A 26 -7.28 -2.30 -11.83
N LEU A 27 -8.11 -2.02 -12.83
CA LEU A 27 -9.56 -2.17 -12.72
C LEU A 27 -9.98 -3.64 -12.54
N ASP A 28 -9.38 -4.56 -13.29
CA ASP A 28 -9.59 -6.01 -13.13
C ASP A 28 -9.20 -6.47 -11.71
N ARG A 29 -8.08 -5.95 -11.18
CA ARG A 29 -7.64 -6.21 -9.81
C ARG A 29 -8.65 -5.67 -8.78
N LYS A 30 -9.12 -4.43 -8.94
CA LYS A 30 -10.12 -3.80 -8.04
C LYS A 30 -11.42 -4.59 -7.98
N ILE A 31 -11.93 -5.04 -9.13
CA ILE A 31 -13.14 -5.87 -9.21
C ILE A 31 -12.92 -7.18 -8.43
N PHE A 32 -11.76 -7.82 -8.62
CA PHE A 32 -11.46 -9.08 -7.95
C PHE A 32 -11.29 -8.91 -6.43
N LEU A 33 -10.62 -7.84 -5.98
CA LEU A 33 -10.52 -7.50 -4.56
C LEU A 33 -11.89 -7.30 -3.93
N ASN A 34 -12.78 -6.54 -4.56
CA ASN A 34 -14.15 -6.36 -4.10
C ASN A 34 -14.91 -7.70 -4.04
N TYR A 35 -14.77 -8.53 -5.08
CA TYR A 35 -15.37 -9.85 -5.12
C TYR A 35 -14.91 -10.75 -3.98
N CYS A 36 -13.61 -10.85 -3.75
CA CYS A 36 -13.06 -11.67 -2.68
C CYS A 36 -13.41 -11.11 -1.30
N GLY A 37 -13.37 -9.78 -1.13
CA GLY A 37 -13.76 -9.13 0.13
C GLY A 37 -15.21 -9.40 0.48
N GLU A 38 -16.15 -9.16 -0.45
CA GLU A 38 -17.58 -9.43 -0.23
C GLU A 38 -17.84 -10.91 0.06
N LYS A 39 -17.18 -11.81 -0.66
CA LYS A 39 -17.32 -13.25 -0.43
C LYS A 39 -16.73 -13.68 0.91
N ALA A 40 -15.61 -13.11 1.34
CA ALA A 40 -15.03 -13.37 2.65
C ALA A 40 -15.97 -12.92 3.77
N MET A 41 -16.57 -11.72 3.65
CA MET A 41 -17.48 -11.18 4.67
C MET A 41 -18.78 -11.97 4.83
N ARG A 42 -19.24 -12.65 3.77
CA ARG A 42 -20.48 -13.46 3.77
C ARG A 42 -20.24 -14.96 3.98
N SER A 43 -18.99 -15.38 4.11
CA SER A 43 -18.64 -16.79 4.26
C SER A 43 -18.12 -17.07 5.66
N GLU A 44 -18.11 -18.35 6.03
CA GLU A 44 -17.53 -18.85 7.28
C GLU A 44 -16.53 -19.97 7.03
N GLY A 45 -15.75 -20.31 8.05
CA GLY A 45 -14.76 -21.41 8.05
C GLY A 45 -13.81 -21.38 6.85
N GLU A 46 -13.60 -22.53 6.23
CA GLU A 46 -12.67 -22.70 5.10
C GLU A 46 -13.04 -21.86 3.87
N LYS A 47 -14.33 -21.57 3.66
CA LYS A 47 -14.74 -20.68 2.56
C LYS A 47 -14.26 -19.25 2.80
N LYS A 48 -14.41 -18.73 4.02
CA LYS A 48 -13.88 -17.41 4.40
C LYS A 48 -12.37 -17.36 4.23
N LYS A 49 -11.65 -18.36 4.77
CA LYS A 49 -10.19 -18.48 4.66
C LYS A 49 -9.71 -18.48 3.21
N LYS A 50 -10.38 -19.23 2.33
CA LYS A 50 -10.09 -19.25 0.88
C LYS A 50 -10.21 -17.86 0.26
N TYR A 51 -11.29 -17.13 0.53
CA TYR A 51 -11.50 -15.80 -0.06
C TYR A 51 -10.54 -14.75 0.49
N LEU A 52 -10.19 -14.83 1.78
CA LEU A 52 -9.18 -13.97 2.39
C LEU A 52 -7.79 -14.22 1.78
N LYS A 53 -7.38 -15.48 1.55
CA LYS A 53 -6.13 -15.79 0.84
C LYS A 53 -6.14 -15.25 -0.60
N LEU A 54 -7.25 -15.38 -1.32
CA LEU A 54 -7.38 -14.81 -2.67
C LEU A 54 -7.33 -13.28 -2.65
N TYR A 55 -7.96 -12.65 -1.65
CA TYR A 55 -7.86 -11.21 -1.43
C TYR A 55 -6.40 -10.81 -1.22
N PHE A 56 -5.70 -11.49 -0.30
CA PHE A 56 -4.28 -11.22 -0.01
C PHE A 56 -3.38 -11.32 -1.23
N ARG A 57 -3.56 -12.35 -2.04
CA ARG A 57 -2.79 -12.55 -3.28
C ARG A 57 -3.14 -11.53 -4.37
N ALA A 58 -4.31 -10.92 -4.31
CA ALA A 58 -4.72 -9.87 -5.23
C ALA A 58 -4.24 -8.48 -4.79
N LEU A 59 -3.86 -8.30 -3.53
CA LEU A 59 -3.24 -7.07 -3.05
C LEU A 59 -1.89 -6.85 -3.72
N PRO A 60 -1.63 -5.63 -4.27
CA PRO A 60 -0.34 -5.28 -4.85
C PRO A 60 0.81 -5.34 -3.83
N ARG A 61 2.03 -5.40 -4.37
CA ARG A 61 3.28 -5.31 -3.60
C ARG A 61 3.99 -3.97 -3.77
N ASP A 62 3.44 -3.08 -4.60
CA ASP A 62 4.00 -1.77 -4.89
C ASP A 62 2.93 -0.67 -4.78
N PHE A 63 3.37 0.51 -4.39
CA PHE A 63 2.51 1.67 -4.17
C PHE A 63 1.75 2.10 -5.43
N GLU A 64 2.44 2.15 -6.59
CA GLU A 64 1.83 2.62 -7.85
C GLU A 64 0.60 1.79 -8.22
N THR A 65 0.74 0.47 -8.15
CA THR A 65 -0.34 -0.45 -8.45
C THR A 65 -1.45 -0.35 -7.41
N LEU A 66 -1.12 -0.18 -6.12
CA LEU A 66 -2.11 0.03 -5.06
C LEU A 66 -2.90 1.32 -5.29
N PHE A 67 -2.20 2.43 -5.51
CA PHE A 67 -2.78 3.74 -5.80
C PHE A 67 -3.78 3.65 -6.94
N LYS A 68 -3.37 3.11 -8.11
CA LYS A 68 -4.27 2.96 -9.28
C LYS A 68 -5.41 1.98 -9.06
N THR A 69 -5.26 1.04 -8.12
CA THR A 69 -6.31 0.09 -7.77
C THR A 69 -7.35 0.72 -6.86
N ILE A 70 -6.95 1.61 -5.94
CA ILE A 70 -7.87 2.37 -5.08
C ILE A 70 -8.51 3.48 -5.92
N GLU A 71 -7.67 4.33 -6.49
CA GLU A 71 -8.00 5.49 -7.31
C GLU A 71 -8.29 5.09 -8.75
N SER A 72 -9.50 4.60 -9.00
CA SER A 72 -9.90 4.08 -10.32
C SER A 72 -10.06 5.13 -11.42
N ASN A 73 -9.88 6.41 -11.08
CA ASN A 73 -9.79 7.49 -12.06
C ASN A 73 -8.36 7.70 -12.55
N CYS A 74 -7.44 6.77 -12.27
CA CYS A 74 -6.11 6.76 -12.84
C CYS A 74 -6.10 6.20 -14.27
N HIS A 75 -5.44 6.90 -15.18
CA HIS A 75 -5.06 6.36 -16.48
C HIS A 75 -3.59 6.67 -16.76
N LYS A 76 -2.79 5.64 -17.01
CA LYS A 76 -1.31 5.72 -17.02
C LYS A 76 -0.81 6.30 -15.68
N ASN A 77 -0.17 7.46 -15.69
CA ASN A 77 0.30 8.18 -14.50
C ASN A 77 -0.51 9.45 -14.22
N ILE A 78 -1.70 9.59 -14.83
CA ILE A 78 -2.57 10.75 -14.63
C ILE A 78 -3.75 10.33 -13.76
N PHE A 79 -3.97 11.05 -12.66
CA PHE A 79 -5.18 10.97 -11.86
C PHE A 79 -6.16 12.05 -12.33
N TYR A 80 -7.37 11.63 -12.72
CA TYR A 80 -8.41 12.53 -13.21
C TYR A 80 -9.37 12.88 -12.07
N ASP A 81 -9.38 14.15 -11.67
CA ASP A 81 -10.27 14.65 -10.63
C ASP A 81 -11.53 15.25 -11.24
N THR A 82 -12.67 14.65 -10.92
CA THR A 82 -14.01 15.10 -11.36
C THR A 82 -14.65 16.08 -10.38
N HIS A 83 -14.03 16.31 -9.21
CA HIS A 83 -14.51 17.29 -8.24
C HIS A 83 -13.83 18.64 -8.54
N THR A 84 -14.62 19.66 -8.84
CA THR A 84 -14.11 21.02 -8.95
C THR A 84 -13.72 21.53 -7.56
N GLY A 85 -12.49 21.28 -7.13
CA GLY A 85 -11.83 22.03 -6.06
C GLY A 85 -11.66 21.36 -4.69
N VAL A 86 -11.95 20.06 -4.51
CA VAL A 86 -11.86 19.42 -3.17
C VAL A 86 -10.63 18.50 -3.03
N PHE A 87 -10.16 17.85 -4.11
CA PHE A 87 -8.97 16.99 -4.06
C PHE A 87 -7.68 17.68 -4.52
N GLY A 88 -7.72 18.99 -4.78
CA GLY A 88 -6.53 19.81 -5.01
C GLY A 88 -5.51 19.80 -3.85
N ASN A 89 -5.87 19.17 -2.72
CA ASN A 89 -5.09 19.03 -1.51
C ASN A 89 -4.60 17.60 -1.22
N TYR A 90 -4.29 16.79 -2.23
CA TYR A 90 -3.15 15.86 -2.08
C TYR A 90 -1.85 16.69 -2.07
N LEU A 91 -1.75 17.65 -1.14
CA LEU A 91 -0.56 18.41 -0.76
C LEU A 91 0.32 17.50 0.09
N SER A 92 0.55 16.29 -0.40
CA SER A 92 1.47 15.38 0.22
C SER A 92 2.75 15.51 -0.59
N PRO A 93 3.82 16.03 0.02
CA PRO A 93 5.13 16.02 -0.56
C PRO A 93 5.44 14.77 -1.37
N ARG A 94 6.01 15.00 -2.55
CA ARG A 94 6.52 13.91 -3.39
C ARG A 94 7.64 13.21 -2.64
N ASN A 95 7.47 11.90 -2.43
CA ASN A 95 8.54 11.03 -1.92
C ASN A 95 9.73 11.04 -2.90
N PRO A 96 10.93 11.55 -2.49
CA PRO A 96 12.10 11.64 -3.36
C PRO A 96 12.61 10.26 -3.83
N TRP A 97 12.35 9.22 -3.03
CA TRP A 97 12.74 7.84 -3.30
C TRP A 97 11.62 7.04 -3.99
N GLY A 98 10.42 7.62 -4.10
CA GLY A 98 9.29 7.04 -4.81
C GLY A 98 9.44 7.14 -6.33
N LYS A 99 9.25 6.01 -7.03
CA LYS A 99 9.26 5.97 -8.51
C LYS A 99 7.96 6.51 -9.12
N PHE A 100 6.89 6.63 -8.34
CA PHE A 100 5.58 7.02 -8.81
C PHE A 100 5.04 8.22 -8.03
N TYR A 101 4.60 9.23 -8.78
CA TYR A 101 3.80 10.34 -8.28
C TYR A 101 2.80 10.73 -9.38
N PRO A 102 1.49 10.70 -9.14
CA PRO A 102 0.49 10.94 -10.17
C PRO A 102 0.52 12.40 -10.62
N LYS A 103 0.29 12.63 -11.91
CA LYS A 103 -0.05 13.95 -12.44
C LYS A 103 -1.54 14.19 -12.27
N TYR A 104 -1.92 15.35 -11.76
CA TYR A 104 -3.32 15.70 -11.58
C TYR A 104 -3.89 16.34 -12.85
N LYS A 105 -5.11 15.92 -13.23
CA LYS A 105 -5.89 16.58 -14.27
C LYS A 105 -7.32 16.77 -13.79
N SER A 106 -7.71 18.01 -13.56
CA SER A 106 -9.11 18.34 -13.31
C SER A 106 -9.91 18.19 -14.61
N VAL A 107 -11.08 17.56 -14.50
CA VAL A 107 -12.05 17.39 -15.59
C VAL A 107 -13.42 17.88 -15.13
N LYS A 108 -14.24 18.38 -16.06
CA LYS A 108 -15.57 18.91 -15.72
C LYS A 108 -16.58 17.80 -15.50
N THR A 109 -16.39 16.66 -16.15
CA THR A 109 -17.35 15.54 -16.13
C THR A 109 -16.64 14.19 -16.08
N GLU A 110 -17.32 13.18 -15.50
CA GLU A 110 -16.83 11.79 -15.51
C GLU A 110 -16.63 11.21 -16.92
N ALA A 111 -17.29 11.79 -17.93
CA ALA A 111 -17.19 11.34 -19.32
C ALA A 111 -15.80 11.61 -19.94
N GLU A 112 -15.06 12.57 -19.38
CA GLU A 112 -13.70 12.93 -19.81
C GLU A 112 -12.63 11.98 -19.25
N VAL A 113 -12.97 11.18 -18.23
CA VAL A 113 -12.07 10.19 -17.66
C VAL A 113 -11.92 9.02 -18.65
N PRO A 114 -10.70 8.67 -19.07
CA PRO A 114 -10.48 7.52 -19.95
C PRO A 114 -11.07 6.24 -19.37
N LYS A 115 -11.85 5.52 -20.18
CA LYS A 115 -12.44 4.25 -19.77
C LYS A 115 -11.47 3.10 -20.02
N GLU A 116 -11.18 2.33 -18.97
CA GLU A 116 -10.46 1.06 -19.11
C GLU A 116 -11.40 -0.07 -19.52
N LYS A 117 -10.88 -1.01 -20.33
CA LYS A 117 -11.62 -2.21 -20.70
C LYS A 117 -11.59 -3.21 -19.55
N ILE A 118 -12.75 -3.70 -19.16
CA ILE A 118 -12.91 -4.77 -18.18
C ILE A 118 -12.82 -6.11 -18.91
N SER A 119 -12.03 -7.06 -18.40
CA SER A 119 -11.94 -8.39 -19.02
C SER A 119 -13.25 -9.18 -18.86
N LYS A 120 -13.49 -10.15 -19.76
CA LYS A 120 -14.70 -11.00 -19.69
C LYS A 120 -14.82 -11.73 -18.34
N LYS A 121 -13.68 -12.12 -17.74
CA LYS A 121 -13.64 -12.77 -16.42
C LYS A 121 -14.07 -11.81 -15.32
N SER A 122 -13.50 -10.60 -15.29
CA SER A 122 -13.86 -9.58 -14.31
C SER A 122 -15.30 -9.11 -14.45
N LYS A 123 -15.84 -9.04 -15.67
CA LYS A 123 -17.26 -8.71 -15.88
C LYS A 123 -18.19 -9.65 -15.11
N ARG A 124 -17.90 -10.97 -15.11
CA ARG A 124 -18.68 -11.95 -14.33
C ARG A 124 -18.62 -11.69 -12.82
N TYR A 125 -17.46 -11.28 -12.30
CA TYR A 125 -17.33 -10.91 -10.89
C TYR A 125 -18.13 -9.64 -10.58
N LEU A 126 -18.01 -8.62 -11.43
CA LEU A 126 -18.75 -7.36 -11.29
C LEU A 126 -20.27 -7.57 -11.30
N ASP A 127 -20.77 -8.38 -12.24
CA ASP A 127 -22.18 -8.74 -12.33
C ASP A 127 -22.66 -9.44 -11.04
N SER A 128 -21.82 -10.33 -10.47
CA SER A 128 -22.14 -11.03 -9.22
C SER A 128 -22.17 -10.11 -7.98
N LEU A 129 -21.41 -9.01 -8.03
CA LEU A 129 -21.35 -7.99 -6.98
C LEU A 129 -22.53 -7.02 -7.02
N LYS A 130 -23.26 -6.95 -8.15
CA LYS A 130 -24.33 -5.98 -8.40
C LYS A 130 -23.87 -4.51 -8.26
N ILE A 131 -22.59 -4.24 -8.52
CA ILE A 131 -22.03 -2.88 -8.50
C ILE A 131 -22.22 -2.24 -9.89
N LYS A 132 -22.86 -1.07 -9.93
CA LYS A 132 -23.13 -0.33 -11.18
C LYS A 132 -21.88 0.36 -11.73
N ASP A 133 -21.07 0.96 -10.85
CA ASP A 133 -19.82 1.61 -11.22
C ASP A 133 -18.73 1.23 -10.21
N ILE A 134 -17.82 0.36 -10.63
CA ILE A 134 -16.72 -0.10 -9.78
C ILE A 134 -15.75 1.03 -9.42
N ARG A 135 -15.69 2.11 -10.21
CA ARG A 135 -14.77 3.22 -9.92
C ARG A 135 -15.10 3.90 -8.60
N LYS A 136 -16.39 3.91 -8.24
CA LYS A 136 -16.94 4.49 -7.00
C LYS A 136 -16.97 3.52 -5.82
N ALA A 137 -16.61 2.26 -6.03
CA ALA A 137 -16.59 1.28 -4.95
C ALA A 137 -15.24 1.35 -4.24
N ASP A 138 -15.23 1.43 -2.91
CA ASP A 138 -14.00 1.28 -2.13
C ASP A 138 -13.53 -0.17 -2.16
N ILE A 139 -12.24 -0.41 -1.99
CA ILE A 139 -11.77 -1.76 -1.68
C ILE A 139 -12.06 -2.07 -0.21
N LEU A 140 -12.47 -3.29 0.09
CA LEU A 140 -12.87 -3.71 1.45
C LEU A 140 -11.68 -3.94 2.40
N TRP A 141 -10.54 -3.27 2.16
CA TRP A 141 -9.27 -3.51 2.87
C TRP A 141 -9.46 -3.50 4.39
N PHE A 142 -9.98 -2.39 4.92
CA PHE A 142 -10.17 -2.18 6.36
C PHE A 142 -11.09 -3.23 7.00
N ARG A 143 -12.06 -3.74 6.24
CA ARG A 143 -13.02 -4.73 6.75
C ARG A 143 -12.43 -6.13 6.85
N VAL A 144 -11.42 -6.43 6.03
CA VAL A 144 -10.80 -7.76 6.00
C VAL A 144 -9.44 -7.81 6.69
N GLN A 145 -8.83 -6.66 7.01
CA GLN A 145 -7.48 -6.57 7.60
C GLN A 145 -7.28 -7.49 8.81
N LYS A 146 -8.11 -7.36 9.84
CA LYS A 146 -8.02 -8.22 11.04
C LYS A 146 -8.14 -9.71 10.70
N ALA A 147 -9.05 -10.05 9.79
CA ALA A 147 -9.21 -11.44 9.38
C ALA A 147 -8.05 -11.96 8.52
N LEU A 148 -7.30 -11.07 7.84
CA LEU A 148 -6.08 -11.43 7.12
C LEU A 148 -4.95 -11.74 8.10
N THR A 149 -4.72 -10.90 9.11
CA THR A 149 -3.65 -11.11 10.10
C THR A 149 -3.87 -12.39 10.93
N GLU A 150 -5.12 -12.82 11.12
CA GLU A 150 -5.44 -14.08 11.78
C GLU A 150 -5.09 -15.35 10.96
N ILE A 151 -4.91 -15.25 9.63
CA ILE A 151 -4.76 -16.44 8.76
C ILE A 151 -3.51 -16.43 7.87
N ILE A 152 -2.93 -15.25 7.65
CA ILE A 152 -1.72 -15.08 6.86
C ILE A 152 -0.57 -14.97 7.86
N PRO A 153 0.52 -15.73 7.70
CA PRO A 153 1.68 -15.58 8.57
C PRO A 153 2.16 -14.13 8.61
N ASP A 154 2.40 -13.60 9.80
CA ASP A 154 2.80 -12.21 10.03
C ASP A 154 3.93 -11.79 9.10
N SER A 155 4.96 -12.64 8.96
CA SER A 155 6.11 -12.32 8.13
C SER A 155 5.75 -12.08 6.67
N ILE A 156 4.79 -12.83 6.14
CA ILE A 156 4.32 -12.72 4.75
C ILE A 156 3.39 -11.51 4.60
N TYR A 157 2.50 -11.32 5.58
CA TYR A 157 1.57 -10.20 5.59
C TYR A 157 2.34 -8.88 5.62
N TYR A 158 3.16 -8.66 6.65
CA TYR A 158 3.88 -7.41 6.87
C TYR A 158 4.93 -7.11 5.80
N GLU A 159 5.60 -8.13 5.23
CA GLU A 159 6.51 -7.90 4.10
C GLU A 159 5.76 -7.27 2.91
N LYS A 160 4.55 -7.78 2.60
CA LYS A 160 3.73 -7.20 1.53
C LYS A 160 3.28 -5.78 1.91
N ILE A 161 2.91 -5.56 3.17
CA ILE A 161 2.51 -4.23 3.67
C ILE A 161 3.64 -3.21 3.48
N ILE A 162 4.80 -3.48 4.08
CA ILE A 162 5.96 -2.59 4.04
C ILE A 162 6.35 -2.30 2.58
N SER A 163 6.26 -3.29 1.69
CA SER A 163 6.63 -3.13 0.28
C SER A 163 5.83 -2.05 -0.46
N PHE A 164 4.53 -1.88 -0.18
CA PHE A 164 3.77 -0.79 -0.80
C PHE A 164 3.99 0.57 -0.13
N LEU A 165 4.52 0.61 1.10
CA LEU A 165 4.77 1.86 1.83
C LEU A 165 6.05 2.56 1.37
N ILE A 166 7.05 1.77 0.96
CA ILE A 166 8.38 2.20 0.51
C ILE A 166 8.38 3.29 -0.58
N GLY A 167 7.36 3.36 -1.45
CA GLY A 167 7.26 4.36 -2.51
C GLY A 167 6.06 5.30 -2.39
N GLY A 168 5.38 5.26 -1.26
CA GLY A 168 4.14 6.00 -1.05
C GLY A 168 4.33 7.46 -0.75
N PHE A 169 3.23 8.19 -0.81
CA PHE A 169 3.05 9.54 -0.24
C PHE A 169 1.67 9.60 0.45
N GLY A 170 1.45 10.64 1.25
CA GLY A 170 0.18 10.87 1.96
C GLY A 170 -1.05 10.75 1.04
N GLY A 171 -2.15 10.15 1.55
CA GLY A 171 -3.37 10.09 0.75
C GLY A 171 -4.24 8.83 0.88
N PRO A 172 -3.96 7.74 0.14
CA PRO A 172 -4.91 6.61 0.02
C PRO A 172 -4.85 5.59 1.17
N VAL A 173 -3.85 5.70 2.06
CA VAL A 173 -3.62 4.73 3.13
C VAL A 173 -3.07 5.47 4.36
N SER A 174 -3.69 5.30 5.53
CA SER A 174 -3.22 5.91 6.79
C SER A 174 -2.18 5.04 7.48
N ILE A 175 -1.22 5.67 8.17
CA ILE A 175 -0.21 4.93 8.93
C ILE A 175 -0.66 4.50 10.32
N GLU A 176 -1.68 5.14 10.88
CA GLU A 176 -2.28 4.73 12.15
C GLU A 176 -2.80 3.29 12.10
N GLU A 177 -3.12 2.81 10.89
CA GLU A 177 -3.62 1.47 10.63
C GLU A 177 -2.50 0.43 10.43
N PHE A 178 -1.24 0.89 10.37
CA PHE A 178 -0.01 0.09 10.31
C PHE A 178 0.81 0.11 11.59
N ARG A 179 0.38 0.84 12.63
CA ARG A 179 0.97 0.87 13.97
C ARG A 179 0.97 -0.48 14.71
N LEU A 180 0.78 -1.58 13.99
CA LEU A 180 0.65 -2.95 14.46
C LEU A 180 1.81 -3.85 13.99
N VAL A 181 2.95 -3.32 13.56
CA VAL A 181 4.14 -4.16 13.38
C VAL A 181 4.87 -4.24 14.72
N ASN A 182 5.28 -5.45 15.11
CA ASN A 182 6.38 -5.59 16.07
C ASN A 182 7.58 -4.81 15.51
N GLU A 183 8.08 -3.82 16.24
CA GLU A 183 9.20 -2.97 15.85
C GLU A 183 10.41 -3.80 15.39
N GLU A 184 10.69 -4.94 16.04
CA GLU A 184 11.74 -5.87 15.65
C GLU A 184 11.51 -6.42 14.23
N LEU A 185 10.28 -6.87 13.93
CA LEU A 185 9.93 -7.38 12.60
C LEU A 185 10.03 -6.29 11.54
N LEU A 186 9.61 -5.06 11.85
CA LEU A 186 9.73 -3.93 10.94
C LEU A 186 11.20 -3.69 10.57
N VAL A 187 12.08 -3.65 11.56
CA VAL A 187 13.52 -3.49 11.37
C VAL A 187 14.08 -4.64 10.52
N ASP A 188 13.78 -5.90 10.87
CA ASP A 188 14.20 -7.09 10.12
C ASP A 188 13.75 -7.08 8.64
N PHE A 189 12.57 -6.53 8.35
CA PHE A 189 12.10 -6.36 6.97
C PHE A 189 12.84 -5.25 6.23
N LEU A 190 13.00 -4.09 6.87
CA LEU A 190 13.65 -2.94 6.27
C LEU A 190 15.15 -3.16 6.07
N GLU A 191 15.83 -3.90 6.94
CA GLU A 191 17.27 -4.20 6.80
C GLU A 191 17.62 -4.90 5.48
N ARG A 192 16.69 -5.69 4.95
CA ARG A 192 16.82 -6.40 3.66
C ARG A 192 16.54 -5.51 2.45
N LYS A 193 16.16 -4.25 2.66
CA LYS A 193 15.86 -3.27 1.61
C LYS A 193 17.06 -2.38 1.32
N THR A 194 17.03 -1.76 0.15
CA THR A 194 18.02 -0.75 -0.24
C THR A 194 17.86 0.52 0.60
N ASP A 195 18.92 1.33 0.69
CA ASP A 195 18.89 2.60 1.43
C ASP A 195 17.76 3.52 0.97
N ASP A 196 17.55 3.61 -0.34
CA ASP A 196 16.47 4.41 -0.92
C ASP A 196 15.09 3.87 -0.53
N GLU A 197 14.92 2.55 -0.48
CA GLU A 197 13.66 1.95 -0.08
C GLU A 197 13.36 2.19 1.41
N ILE A 198 14.37 2.09 2.27
CA ILE A 198 14.25 2.38 3.70
C ILE A 198 13.87 3.85 3.90
N ALA A 199 14.59 4.77 3.25
CA ALA A 199 14.29 6.20 3.33
C ALA A 199 12.90 6.52 2.78
N GLY A 200 12.50 5.86 1.68
CA GLY A 200 11.17 5.99 1.11
C GLY A 200 10.04 5.53 2.04
N PHE A 201 10.24 4.43 2.79
CA PHE A 201 9.31 3.98 3.83
C PHE A 201 9.15 5.04 4.93
N TRP A 202 10.27 5.51 5.49
CA TRP A 202 10.24 6.50 6.58
C TRP A 202 9.67 7.85 6.12
N PHE A 203 9.92 8.24 4.87
CA PHE A 203 9.34 9.45 4.29
C PHE A 203 7.82 9.34 4.27
N PHE A 204 7.29 8.23 3.76
CA PHE A 204 5.86 7.98 3.82
C PHE A 204 5.35 8.03 5.26
N TYR A 205 6.09 7.44 6.20
CA TYR A 205 5.71 7.42 7.61
C TYR A 205 5.54 8.82 8.18
N TYR A 206 6.56 9.67 8.06
CA TYR A 206 6.53 11.03 8.59
C TYR A 206 5.55 11.95 7.86
N ASN A 207 5.38 11.77 6.55
CA ASN A 207 4.47 12.57 5.74
C ASN A 207 2.98 12.35 6.09
N GLN A 208 2.66 11.35 6.91
CA GLN A 208 1.31 11.05 7.38
C GLN A 208 1.01 11.60 8.77
N LEU A 209 2.02 12.14 9.46
CA LEU A 209 1.86 12.66 10.82
C LEU A 209 1.54 14.16 10.81
N PRO A 210 0.85 14.70 11.85
CA PRO A 210 0.59 16.13 11.95
C PRO A 210 1.88 16.95 11.96
N HIS A 211 2.01 17.92 11.06
CA HIS A 211 3.22 18.75 10.97
C HIS A 211 3.17 19.96 11.93
N PRO A 212 4.27 20.33 12.61
CA PRO A 212 5.52 19.57 12.74
C PRO A 212 5.39 18.48 13.80
N VAL A 213 5.66 17.22 13.45
CA VAL A 213 6.14 16.26 14.46
C VAL A 213 7.60 16.58 14.64
N LEU A 214 8.00 17.04 15.83
CA LEU A 214 9.41 17.13 16.16
C LEU A 214 9.96 15.71 16.22
N LEU A 215 10.98 15.39 15.41
CA LEU A 215 11.94 14.32 15.75
C LEU A 215 12.83 14.74 16.94
N GLU A 216 12.37 15.66 17.79
CA GLU A 216 13.07 15.93 19.04
C GLU A 216 12.91 14.69 19.92
N ILE A 217 13.93 13.85 19.90
CA ILE A 217 14.61 13.33 21.10
C ILE A 217 13.74 12.49 22.05
N GLU A 218 12.46 12.24 21.76
CA GLU A 218 11.53 11.45 22.58
C GLU A 218 11.03 10.17 21.88
N ASP A 219 11.42 9.94 20.62
CA ASP A 219 11.16 8.65 19.98
C ASP A 219 12.18 7.62 20.51
N ASP A 220 11.78 6.88 21.54
CA ASP A 220 12.57 5.80 22.13
C ASP A 220 13.00 4.76 21.08
N PHE A 221 12.20 4.55 20.04
CA PHE A 221 12.54 3.67 18.92
C PHE A 221 13.72 4.24 18.09
N TYR A 222 13.76 5.55 17.82
CA TYR A 222 14.89 6.17 17.14
C TYR A 222 16.19 6.03 17.96
N LYS A 223 16.13 6.31 19.27
CA LYS A 223 17.30 6.18 20.16
C LYS A 223 17.82 4.75 20.21
N GLU A 224 16.92 3.78 20.25
CA GLU A 224 17.29 2.37 20.20
C GLU A 224 17.95 2.01 18.87
N LEU A 225 17.37 2.47 17.75
CA LEU A 225 17.97 2.29 16.43
C LEU A 225 19.33 2.97 16.31
N GLU A 226 19.52 4.17 16.84
CA GLU A 226 20.82 4.87 16.78
C GLU A 226 21.94 4.03 17.43
N LYS A 227 21.61 3.34 18.51
CA LYS A 227 22.54 2.45 19.22
C LYS A 227 22.73 1.10 18.52
N ASN A 228 21.66 0.46 18.08
CA ASN A 228 21.66 -0.93 17.64
C ASN A 228 21.75 -1.11 16.11
N ASN A 229 21.26 -0.13 15.34
CA ASN A 229 21.28 -0.10 13.88
C ASN A 229 21.46 1.35 13.35
N PRO A 230 22.69 1.91 13.45
CA PRO A 230 22.96 3.30 13.09
C PRO A 230 22.72 3.62 11.61
N ARG A 231 22.76 2.61 10.72
CA ARG A 231 22.38 2.78 9.31
C ARG A 231 20.90 3.13 9.19
N MET A 232 20.03 2.38 9.87
CA MET A 232 18.58 2.62 9.87
C MET A 232 18.25 4.01 10.43
N ALA A 233 18.83 4.35 11.59
CA ALA A 233 18.63 5.66 12.21
C ALA A 233 19.01 6.82 11.27
N LYS A 234 20.16 6.72 10.60
CA LYS A 234 20.58 7.74 9.62
C LYS A 234 19.61 7.89 8.44
N LEU A 235 19.05 6.79 7.95
CA LEU A 235 18.08 6.82 6.85
C LEU A 235 16.71 7.35 7.29
N MET A 236 16.31 7.05 8.52
CA MET A 236 15.11 7.60 9.16
C MET A 236 15.23 9.12 9.34
N GLN A 237 16.38 9.61 9.84
CA GLN A 237 16.67 11.04 9.93
C GLN A 237 16.65 11.73 8.56
N LYS A 238 17.34 11.15 7.56
CA LYS A 238 17.35 11.67 6.18
C LYS A 238 15.93 11.80 5.60
N ALA A 239 15.07 10.82 5.87
CA ALA A 239 13.70 10.84 5.39
C ALA A 239 12.85 11.95 6.04
N TYR A 240 13.06 12.19 7.33
CA TYR A 240 12.40 13.27 8.06
C TYR A 240 12.84 14.66 7.56
N GLU A 241 14.15 14.87 7.39
CA GLU A 241 14.69 16.12 6.82
C GLU A 241 14.06 16.41 5.45
N ALA A 242 13.94 15.39 4.59
CA ALA A 242 13.30 15.54 3.29
C ALA A 242 11.79 15.89 3.38
N VAL A 243 11.09 15.41 4.41
CA VAL A 243 9.70 15.84 4.68
C VAL A 243 9.71 17.32 5.07
N LEU A 244 10.54 17.76 6.01
CA LEU A 244 10.61 19.17 6.42
C LEU A 244 10.87 20.11 5.24
N GLU A 245 11.90 19.82 4.43
CA GLU A 245 12.26 20.62 3.25
C GLU A 245 11.09 20.75 2.26
N SER A 246 10.34 19.67 2.07
CA SER A 246 9.23 19.64 1.11
C SER A 246 8.03 20.48 1.54
N TRP A 247 7.77 20.61 2.84
CA TRP A 247 6.73 21.49 3.38
C TRP A 247 7.16 22.97 3.39
N GLU A 248 8.44 23.25 3.63
CA GLU A 248 9.00 24.59 3.53
C GLU A 248 8.94 25.14 2.10
N GLY A 249 9.25 24.31 1.10
CA GLY A 249 9.17 24.67 -0.32
C GLY A 249 7.75 25.00 -0.80
N GLU A 250 6.72 24.35 -0.26
CA GLU A 250 5.31 24.63 -0.62
C GLU A 250 4.78 25.94 -0.01
N SER A 251 5.39 26.44 1.08
CA SER A 251 5.06 27.73 1.70
C SER A 251 5.51 28.95 0.87
N VAL A 252 6.45 28.75 -0.07
CA VAL A 252 7.01 29.82 -0.92
C VAL A 252 6.23 29.99 -2.24
N THR A 253 5.37 29.04 -2.59
CA THR A 253 4.59 29.05 -3.85
C THR A 253 3.08 29.15 -3.67
N ARG A 254 2.60 29.57 -2.50
CA ARG A 254 1.18 29.93 -2.29
C ARG A 254 0.91 31.41 -2.47
#